data_AF-A0A540X3P5-F1
#
_entry.id   AF-A0A540X3P5-F1
#
_cell.length_a   1.000
_cell.length_b   1.000
_cell.length_c   1.000
_cell.angle_alpha   90.00
_cell.angle_beta   90.00
_cell.angle_gamma   90.00
#
_symmetry.space_group_name_H-M   'P 1'
#
loop_
_entity.id
_entity.type
_entity.pdbx_description
1 polymer ?
#
loop_
_entity_poly.entity_id
_entity_poly.type
_entity_poly.pdbx_seq_one_letter_code
_entity_poly.pdbx_strand_id
1 'polypeptide(L)'
;MTTRKRLDMTVYAPTLAGHDGRTLAVVRGMERALPGLRLEWEVSKGGRPIELPQREAWLAEAATRGKFPLLCNGDESYPVTISGMRRSASASPGGQQQLQVHAKLPLDAASITAAVEMLEGMAEGARAFWGHATPDGAALDIAYQTAPTLEGPPSPRRGLPALKLFEHIRSPEIPYYLGWLNYWSDAAAEAIGFPDPARDTDLLSRARRTATGGWIVPLTEAPLDLDNPAHLDALLRAYERFPKLGGRSPP
;
A
#
# COMPACT_ATOMS: atom_id res chain seq x y z
N MET A 1 0.53 7.17 -27.37
CA MET A 1 -0.39 6.63 -26.34
C MET A 1 -0.21 7.49 -25.11
N THR A 2 -1.25 8.20 -24.67
CA THR A 2 -1.23 8.89 -23.38
C THR A 2 -1.15 7.84 -22.29
N THR A 3 -0.11 7.90 -21.46
CA THR A 3 0.04 7.00 -20.30
C THR A 3 -1.14 7.26 -19.36
N ARG A 4 -2.06 6.30 -19.25
CA ARG A 4 -3.21 6.40 -18.35
C ARG A 4 -2.68 6.49 -16.91
N LYS A 5 -3.09 7.51 -16.16
CA LYS A 5 -2.74 7.67 -14.75
C LYS A 5 -3.17 6.42 -13.97
N ARG A 6 -2.39 6.06 -12.95
CA ARG A 6 -2.59 4.84 -12.15
C ARG A 6 -2.78 5.16 -10.68
N LEU A 7 -3.53 4.30 -10.01
CA LEU A 7 -3.55 4.20 -8.57
C LEU A 7 -2.68 3.01 -8.18
N ASP A 8 -1.65 3.26 -7.40
CA ASP A 8 -0.75 2.24 -6.86
C ASP A 8 -1.15 1.94 -5.42
N MET A 9 -1.43 0.68 -5.11
CA MET A 9 -1.73 0.22 -3.76
C MET A 9 -0.64 -0.72 -3.27
N THR A 10 -0.15 -0.52 -2.06
CA THR A 10 0.85 -1.40 -1.46
C THR A 10 0.53 -1.67 0.00
N VAL A 11 0.56 -2.93 0.40
CA VAL A 11 0.46 -3.36 1.80
C VAL A 11 1.70 -4.13 2.20
N TYR A 12 2.12 -3.95 3.45
CA TYR A 12 3.31 -4.57 4.02
C TYR A 12 2.88 -5.51 5.14
N ALA A 13 3.24 -6.79 5.03
CA ALA A 13 2.71 -7.86 5.86
C ALA A 13 3.82 -8.84 6.31
N PRO A 14 3.54 -9.71 7.30
CA PRO A 14 4.42 -10.83 7.60
C PRO A 14 4.62 -11.73 6.38
N THR A 15 5.78 -12.37 6.26
CA THR A 15 6.04 -13.35 5.17
C THR A 15 4.99 -14.45 5.12
N LEU A 16 4.63 -14.89 3.91
CA LEU A 16 3.79 -16.06 3.69
C LEU A 16 4.41 -17.31 4.32
N ALA A 17 3.60 -18.08 5.05
CA ALA A 17 4.03 -19.30 5.71
C ALA A 17 3.01 -20.43 5.44
N GLY A 18 3.44 -21.45 4.68
CA GLY A 18 2.61 -22.61 4.37
C GLY A 18 1.32 -22.24 3.63
N HIS A 19 0.23 -22.97 3.94
CA HIS A 19 -1.11 -22.73 3.41
C HIS A 19 -1.94 -21.86 4.36
N ASP A 20 -1.53 -20.61 4.58
CA ASP A 20 -2.21 -19.70 5.51
C ASP A 20 -3.44 -18.97 4.92
N GLY A 21 -3.77 -19.22 3.65
CA GLY A 21 -4.94 -18.67 2.96
C GLY A 21 -4.85 -17.18 2.59
N ARG A 22 -3.77 -16.48 2.94
CA ARG A 22 -3.68 -15.02 2.77
C ARG A 22 -3.62 -14.58 1.32
N THR A 23 -2.97 -15.32 0.44
CA THR A 23 -2.93 -15.01 -1.00
C THR A 23 -4.33 -14.96 -1.60
N LEU A 24 -5.17 -15.96 -1.28
CA LEU A 24 -6.55 -16.03 -1.72
C LEU A 24 -7.43 -14.96 -1.05
N ALA A 25 -7.22 -14.69 0.25
CA ALA A 25 -7.97 -13.67 0.97
C ALA A 25 -7.77 -12.27 0.37
N VAL A 26 -6.53 -11.91 0.02
CA VAL A 26 -6.19 -10.64 -0.65
C VAL A 26 -6.89 -10.54 -2.01
N VAL A 27 -6.77 -11.56 -2.86
CA VAL A 27 -7.39 -11.58 -4.20
C VAL A 27 -8.91 -11.41 -4.08
N ARG A 28 -9.56 -12.20 -3.23
CA ARG A 28 -11.01 -12.09 -3.00
C ARG A 28 -11.41 -10.74 -2.41
N GLY A 29 -10.55 -10.13 -1.58
CA GLY A 29 -10.75 -8.79 -1.05
C GLY A 29 -10.86 -7.75 -2.17
N MET A 30 -9.93 -7.77 -3.12
CA MET A 30 -9.98 -6.89 -4.29
C MET A 30 -11.20 -7.15 -5.19
N GLU A 31 -11.50 -8.42 -5.48
CA GLU A 31 -12.62 -8.80 -6.35
C GLU A 31 -13.98 -8.40 -5.76
N ARG A 32 -14.12 -8.39 -4.42
CA ARG A 32 -15.32 -7.89 -3.76
C ARG A 32 -15.44 -6.36 -3.83
N ALA A 33 -14.31 -5.66 -3.79
CA ALA A 33 -14.28 -4.20 -3.74
C ALA A 33 -14.59 -3.54 -5.10
N LEU A 34 -14.14 -4.14 -6.20
CA LEU A 34 -14.35 -3.61 -7.55
C LEU A 34 -15.32 -4.52 -8.34
N PRO A 35 -16.57 -4.08 -8.59
CA PRO A 35 -17.53 -4.86 -9.36
C PRO A 35 -17.00 -5.27 -10.73
N GLY A 36 -17.16 -6.55 -11.06
CA GLY A 36 -16.70 -7.13 -12.34
C GLY A 36 -15.21 -7.49 -12.38
N LEU A 37 -14.42 -7.15 -11.34
CA LEU A 37 -13.03 -7.57 -11.28
C LEU A 37 -12.93 -9.09 -11.05
N ARG A 38 -12.20 -9.76 -11.95
CA ARG A 38 -11.77 -11.16 -11.83
C ARG A 38 -10.28 -11.22 -12.02
N LEU A 39 -9.53 -11.73 -11.05
CA LEU A 39 -8.08 -11.90 -11.13
C LEU A 39 -7.76 -13.36 -11.43
N GLU A 40 -8.12 -13.82 -12.63
CA GLU A 40 -8.07 -15.25 -13.03
C GLU A 40 -6.96 -15.55 -14.03
N TRP A 41 -6.05 -14.60 -14.28
CA TRP A 41 -4.95 -14.77 -15.23
C TRP A 41 -3.60 -14.57 -14.55
N GLU A 42 -2.61 -15.38 -14.91
CA GLU A 42 -1.20 -15.06 -14.69
C GLU A 42 -0.63 -14.30 -15.89
N VAL A 43 0.45 -13.54 -15.67
CA VAL A 43 1.20 -12.93 -16.77
C VAL A 43 2.38 -13.84 -17.12
N SER A 44 2.37 -14.38 -18.33
CA SER A 44 3.46 -15.20 -18.85
C SER A 44 4.78 -14.43 -18.93
N LYS A 45 5.90 -15.15 -19.08
CA LYS A 45 7.21 -14.52 -19.34
C LYS A 45 7.20 -13.61 -20.58
N GLY A 46 6.35 -13.90 -21.55
CA GLY A 46 6.15 -13.09 -22.77
C GLY A 46 5.17 -11.93 -22.59
N GLY A 47 4.70 -11.66 -21.37
CA GLY A 47 3.77 -10.57 -21.05
C GLY A 47 2.31 -10.84 -21.39
N ARG A 48 1.97 -12.02 -21.93
CA ARG A 48 0.58 -12.39 -22.29
C ARG A 48 -0.17 -12.97 -21.10
N PRO A 49 -1.46 -12.62 -20.90
CA PRO A 49 -2.33 -13.28 -19.93
C PRO A 49 -2.50 -14.77 -20.25
N ILE A 50 -2.42 -15.62 -19.22
CA ILE A 50 -2.74 -17.05 -19.28
C ILE A 50 -3.79 -17.32 -18.21
N GLU A 51 -4.92 -17.88 -18.61
CA GLU A 51 -6.03 -18.22 -17.70
C GLU A 51 -5.61 -19.28 -16.68
N LEU A 52 -6.14 -19.18 -15.45
CA LEU A 52 -5.87 -20.07 -14.33
C LEU A 52 -7.15 -20.83 -13.90
N PRO A 53 -7.50 -21.96 -14.56
CA PRO A 53 -8.71 -22.73 -14.24
C PRO A 53 -8.81 -23.22 -12.79
N GLN A 54 -7.67 -23.42 -12.13
CA GLN A 54 -7.57 -23.83 -10.72
C GLN A 54 -6.81 -22.79 -9.89
N ARG A 55 -7.11 -21.50 -10.11
CA ARG A 55 -6.44 -20.36 -9.46
C ARG A 55 -6.24 -20.54 -7.96
N GLU A 56 -7.25 -21.01 -7.23
CA GLU A 56 -7.16 -21.13 -5.77
C GLU A 56 -6.11 -22.15 -5.34
N ALA A 57 -6.10 -23.32 -5.96
CA ALA A 57 -5.10 -24.37 -5.72
C ALA A 57 -3.69 -23.87 -6.11
N TRP A 58 -3.59 -23.18 -7.25
CA TRP A 58 -2.33 -22.60 -7.72
C TRP A 58 -1.78 -21.52 -6.77
N LEU A 59 -2.64 -20.64 -6.24
CA LEU A 59 -2.27 -19.64 -5.22
C LEU A 59 -1.87 -20.29 -3.91
N ALA A 60 -2.58 -21.34 -3.48
CA ALA A 60 -2.26 -22.07 -2.26
C ALA A 60 -0.89 -22.76 -2.39
N GLU A 61 -0.61 -23.39 -3.53
CA GLU A 61 0.68 -24.02 -3.81
C GLU A 61 1.81 -22.98 -3.83
N ALA A 62 1.61 -21.81 -4.46
CA ALA A 62 2.58 -20.73 -4.44
C ALA A 62 2.88 -20.21 -3.03
N ALA A 63 1.85 -20.12 -2.17
CA ALA A 63 2.00 -19.69 -0.78
C ALA A 63 2.89 -20.64 0.04
N THR A 64 2.89 -21.95 -0.24
CA THR A 64 3.82 -22.90 0.44
C THR A 64 5.29 -22.58 0.18
N ARG A 65 5.59 -22.00 -0.98
CA ARG A 65 6.94 -21.52 -1.35
C ARG A 65 7.20 -20.09 -0.84
N GLY A 66 6.25 -19.55 -0.08
CA GLY A 66 6.21 -18.18 0.41
C GLY A 66 6.14 -17.14 -0.72
N LYS A 67 5.45 -17.46 -1.82
CA LYS A 67 5.30 -16.59 -2.99
C LYS A 67 3.87 -16.08 -3.12
N PHE A 68 3.74 -14.84 -3.56
CA PHE A 68 2.49 -14.26 -4.08
C PHE A 68 2.73 -13.95 -5.56
N PRO A 69 2.30 -14.83 -6.48
CA PRO A 69 2.52 -14.64 -7.91
C PRO A 69 1.82 -13.40 -8.48
N LEU A 70 2.23 -12.98 -9.67
CA LEU A 70 1.55 -11.92 -10.41
C LEU A 70 0.24 -12.45 -11.01
N LEU A 71 -0.88 -11.82 -10.66
CA LEU A 71 -2.19 -12.02 -11.29
C LEU A 71 -2.63 -10.74 -12.01
N CYS A 72 -3.43 -10.92 -13.06
CA CYS A 72 -4.13 -9.85 -13.75
C CYS A 72 -5.58 -10.24 -14.07
N ASN A 73 -6.35 -9.28 -14.57
CA ASN A 73 -7.74 -9.45 -14.97
C ASN A 73 -7.97 -9.83 -16.44
N GLY A 74 -6.89 -10.11 -17.20
CA GLY A 74 -6.98 -10.48 -18.62
C GLY A 74 -7.44 -9.35 -19.56
N ASP A 75 -7.87 -8.20 -19.04
CA ASP A 75 -8.28 -7.04 -19.84
C ASP A 75 -7.11 -6.07 -20.05
N GLU A 76 -6.54 -6.09 -21.25
CA GLU A 76 -5.43 -5.20 -21.61
C GLU A 76 -5.85 -3.73 -21.74
N SER A 77 -7.14 -3.44 -21.94
CA SER A 77 -7.68 -2.07 -22.05
C SER A 77 -7.93 -1.44 -20.68
N TYR A 78 -8.17 -2.27 -19.67
CA TYR A 78 -8.36 -1.90 -18.27
C TYR A 78 -7.51 -2.79 -17.35
N PRO A 79 -6.16 -2.65 -17.40
CA PRO A 79 -5.30 -3.59 -16.70
C PRO A 79 -5.35 -3.38 -15.18
N VAL A 80 -5.82 -4.40 -14.47
CA VAL A 80 -5.70 -4.52 -13.02
C VAL A 80 -4.75 -5.66 -12.72
N THR A 81 -3.73 -5.40 -11.89
CA THR A 81 -2.70 -6.38 -11.54
C THR A 81 -2.46 -6.41 -10.04
N ILE A 82 -2.05 -7.57 -9.53
CA ILE A 82 -1.55 -7.74 -8.18
C ILE A 82 -0.36 -8.68 -8.18
N SER A 83 0.66 -8.38 -7.39
CA SER A 83 1.80 -9.28 -7.16
C SER A 83 2.33 -9.10 -5.75
N GLY A 84 3.11 -10.05 -5.26
CA GLY A 84 3.89 -9.81 -4.04
C GLY A 84 5.36 -10.11 -4.19
N MET A 85 6.14 -9.35 -3.43
CA MET A 85 7.57 -9.40 -3.36
C MET A 85 8.00 -9.73 -1.93
N ARG A 86 8.89 -10.71 -1.78
CA ARG A 86 9.54 -10.97 -0.50
C ARG A 86 10.70 -10.00 -0.32
N ARG A 87 10.75 -9.36 0.84
CA ARG A 87 11.90 -8.56 1.28
C ARG A 87 12.77 -9.38 2.21
N SER A 88 14.09 -9.27 2.04
CA SER A 88 15.04 -9.86 2.97
C SER A 88 15.02 -9.12 4.31
N ALA A 89 15.41 -9.83 5.38
CA ALA A 89 15.58 -9.25 6.71
C ALA A 89 16.51 -8.03 6.70
N SER A 90 17.61 -8.09 5.95
CA SER A 90 18.58 -7.00 5.82
C SER A 90 18.05 -5.74 5.14
N ALA A 91 16.92 -5.83 4.44
CA ALA A 91 16.31 -4.74 3.69
C ALA A 91 14.93 -4.36 4.25
N SER A 92 14.60 -4.75 5.49
CA SER A 92 13.28 -4.56 6.09
C SER A 92 13.40 -4.11 7.56
N PRO A 93 12.33 -3.56 8.17
CA PRO A 93 12.36 -3.07 9.54
C PRO A 93 12.71 -4.14 10.54
N GLY A 94 13.44 -3.73 11.58
CA GLY A 94 13.72 -4.60 12.72
C GLY A 94 14.46 -5.89 12.35
N GLY A 95 15.08 -5.96 11.16
CA GLY A 95 15.73 -7.16 10.66
C GLY A 95 14.77 -8.31 10.35
N GLN A 96 13.50 -8.03 10.09
CA GLN A 96 12.47 -9.05 9.84
C GLN A 96 12.15 -9.19 8.36
N GLN A 97 12.02 -10.42 7.86
CA GLN A 97 11.53 -10.62 6.49
C GLN A 97 10.07 -10.15 6.38
N GLN A 98 9.71 -9.59 5.23
CA GLN A 98 8.35 -9.10 4.99
C GLN A 98 7.83 -9.52 3.62
N LEU A 99 6.51 -9.60 3.52
CA LEU A 99 5.79 -9.63 2.26
C LEU A 99 5.33 -8.21 1.93
N GLN A 100 5.70 -7.73 0.74
CA GLN A 100 5.09 -6.55 0.14
C GLN A 100 4.10 -7.03 -0.91
N VAL A 101 2.83 -6.66 -0.80
CA VAL A 101 1.81 -6.94 -1.83
C VAL A 101 1.46 -5.64 -2.51
N HIS A 102 1.52 -5.63 -3.83
CA HIS A 102 1.37 -4.45 -4.64
C HIS A 102 0.34 -4.68 -5.73
N ALA A 103 -0.63 -3.76 -5.83
CA ALA A 103 -1.65 -3.74 -6.86
C ALA A 103 -1.60 -2.45 -7.66
N LYS A 104 -1.91 -2.57 -8.96
CA LYS A 104 -2.03 -1.45 -9.88
C LYS A 104 -3.36 -1.51 -10.58
N LEU A 105 -4.03 -0.35 -10.66
CA LEU A 105 -5.30 -0.18 -11.32
C LEU A 105 -5.37 1.20 -12.00
N PRO A 106 -6.20 1.37 -13.04
CA PRO A 106 -6.41 2.67 -13.66
C PRO A 106 -6.93 3.70 -12.65
N LEU A 107 -6.46 4.95 -12.73
CA LEU A 107 -7.03 6.03 -11.92
C LEU A 107 -8.25 6.62 -12.62
N ASP A 108 -9.45 6.16 -12.22
CA ASP A 108 -10.74 6.65 -12.68
C ASP A 108 -11.83 6.53 -11.61
N ALA A 109 -13.05 6.97 -11.93
CA ALA A 109 -14.16 7.03 -10.97
C ALA A 109 -14.48 5.68 -10.31
N ALA A 110 -14.42 4.58 -11.07
CA ALA A 110 -14.69 3.24 -10.53
C ALA A 110 -13.62 2.85 -9.51
N SER A 111 -12.35 3.04 -9.86
CA SER A 111 -11.22 2.72 -8.98
C SER A 111 -11.16 3.61 -7.75
N ILE A 112 -11.49 4.90 -7.87
CA ILE A 112 -11.59 5.85 -6.75
C ILE A 112 -12.70 5.43 -5.79
N THR A 113 -13.88 5.08 -6.32
CA THR A 113 -15.03 4.63 -5.51
C THR A 113 -14.71 3.35 -4.75
N ALA A 114 -13.99 2.42 -5.38
CA ALA A 114 -13.61 1.14 -4.77
C ALA A 114 -12.37 1.22 -3.86
N ALA A 115 -11.63 2.34 -3.86
CA ALA A 115 -10.26 2.38 -3.34
C ALA A 115 -10.17 2.04 -1.84
N VAL A 116 -11.13 2.53 -1.05
CA VAL A 116 -11.21 2.32 0.39
C VAL A 116 -11.45 0.85 0.73
N GLU A 117 -12.40 0.20 0.06
CA GLU A 117 -12.70 -1.22 0.26
C GLU A 117 -11.60 -2.12 -0.30
N MET A 118 -10.96 -1.72 -1.38
CA MET A 118 -9.87 -2.48 -1.99
C MET A 118 -8.63 -2.48 -1.10
N LEU A 119 -8.25 -1.31 -0.56
CA LEU A 119 -7.11 -1.22 0.35
C LEU A 119 -7.38 -2.01 1.65
N GLU A 120 -8.59 -1.93 2.22
CA GLU A 120 -8.97 -2.76 3.37
C GLU A 120 -8.89 -4.25 3.04
N GLY A 121 -9.52 -4.69 1.94
CA GLY A 121 -9.53 -6.10 1.53
C GLY A 121 -8.12 -6.65 1.31
N MET A 122 -7.22 -5.85 0.72
CA MET A 122 -5.82 -6.21 0.57
C MET A 122 -5.10 -6.30 1.92
N ALA A 123 -5.27 -5.28 2.76
CA ALA A 123 -4.56 -5.20 4.03
C ALA A 123 -5.00 -6.31 5.01
N GLU A 124 -6.30 -6.47 5.19
CA GLU A 124 -6.89 -7.49 6.07
C GLU A 124 -6.61 -8.90 5.55
N GLY A 125 -6.73 -9.11 4.24
CA GLY A 125 -6.40 -10.38 3.61
C GLY A 125 -4.93 -10.77 3.80
N ALA A 126 -4.02 -9.80 3.72
CA ALA A 126 -2.58 -10.02 3.91
C ALA A 126 -2.17 -10.09 5.39
N ARG A 127 -3.06 -9.68 6.31
CA ARG A 127 -2.72 -9.36 7.71
C ARG A 127 -1.59 -8.35 7.78
N ALA A 128 -1.76 -7.26 7.05
CA ALA A 128 -0.75 -6.23 6.90
C ALA A 128 -0.48 -5.50 8.23
N PHE A 129 0.76 -5.07 8.42
CA PHE A 129 1.11 -4.11 9.46
C PHE A 129 0.53 -2.74 9.11
N TRP A 130 0.68 -2.34 7.85
CA TRP A 130 0.17 -1.09 7.30
C TRP A 130 0.20 -1.16 5.76
N GLY A 131 -0.41 -0.18 5.10
CA GLY A 131 -0.40 -0.04 3.65
C GLY A 131 -0.90 1.32 3.20
N HIS A 132 -0.92 1.54 1.89
CA HIS A 132 -1.35 2.80 1.32
C HIS A 132 -1.92 2.62 -0.10
N ALA A 133 -2.68 3.62 -0.55
CA ALA A 133 -3.04 3.83 -1.94
C ALA A 133 -2.57 5.23 -2.36
N THR A 134 -1.87 5.36 -3.49
CA THR A 134 -1.28 6.62 -3.95
C THR A 134 -1.41 6.74 -5.47
N PRO A 135 -1.91 7.87 -6.01
CA PRO A 135 -1.80 8.16 -7.44
C PRO A 135 -0.34 8.23 -7.92
N ASP A 136 -0.05 7.70 -9.10
CA ASP A 136 1.29 7.64 -9.69
C ASP A 136 2.03 8.99 -9.69
N GLY A 137 1.32 10.09 -9.98
CA GLY A 137 1.87 11.44 -9.94
C GLY A 137 2.41 11.85 -8.58
N ALA A 138 1.73 11.48 -7.49
CA ALA A 138 2.17 11.74 -6.12
C ALA A 138 3.23 10.72 -5.64
N ALA A 139 3.17 9.48 -6.16
CA ALA A 139 4.08 8.40 -5.76
C ALA A 139 5.55 8.74 -6.05
N LEU A 140 5.83 9.49 -7.12
CA LEU A 140 7.19 9.91 -7.47
C LEU A 140 7.79 10.85 -6.41
N ASP A 141 7.06 11.89 -6.00
CA ASP A 141 7.52 12.82 -4.96
C ASP A 141 7.70 12.09 -3.61
N ILE A 142 6.81 11.15 -3.28
CA ILE A 142 6.94 10.30 -2.08
C ILE A 142 8.18 9.40 -2.16
N ALA A 143 8.49 8.85 -3.33
CA ALA A 143 9.70 8.03 -3.52
C ALA A 143 10.99 8.82 -3.24
N TYR A 144 11.03 10.11 -3.61
CA TYR A 144 12.16 11.00 -3.31
C TYR A 144 12.39 11.24 -1.81
N GLN A 145 11.44 10.91 -0.94
CA GLN A 145 11.65 10.99 0.50
C GLN A 145 12.63 9.94 1.03
N THR A 146 12.87 8.86 0.28
CA THR A 146 13.76 7.74 0.66
C THR A 146 14.89 7.49 -0.33
N ALA A 147 14.77 7.97 -1.57
CA ALA A 147 15.75 7.70 -2.62
C ALA A 147 17.06 8.46 -2.38
N PRO A 148 18.22 7.78 -2.24
CA PRO A 148 19.51 8.46 -2.39
C PRO A 148 19.59 9.04 -3.80
N THR A 149 19.95 10.31 -3.92
CA THR A 149 20.16 10.96 -5.21
C THR A 149 21.62 10.81 -5.61
N LEU A 150 21.94 11.03 -6.89
CA LEU A 150 23.34 11.19 -7.32
C LEU A 150 24.06 12.33 -6.59
N GLU A 151 23.29 13.25 -6.00
CA GLU A 151 23.75 14.42 -5.24
C GLU A 151 23.94 14.14 -3.74
N GLY A 152 23.66 12.92 -3.25
CA GLY A 152 23.90 12.51 -1.88
C GLY A 152 22.64 12.01 -1.14
N PRO A 153 22.44 12.40 0.14
CA PRO A 153 21.30 11.91 0.95
C PRO A 153 19.95 12.24 0.29
N PRO A 154 18.84 11.64 0.74
CA PRO A 154 17.52 11.94 0.20
C PRO A 154 17.29 13.45 0.09
N SER A 155 16.82 13.90 -1.08
CA SER A 155 16.49 15.30 -1.38
C SER A 155 15.00 15.38 -1.71
N PRO A 156 14.13 15.32 -0.68
CA PRO A 156 12.69 15.35 -0.89
C PRO A 156 12.26 16.67 -1.51
N ARG A 157 11.24 16.61 -2.36
CA ARG A 157 10.67 17.78 -3.01
C ARG A 157 9.55 18.37 -2.16
N ARG A 158 9.17 19.61 -2.48
CA ARG A 158 7.94 20.23 -1.97
C ARG A 158 7.86 20.35 -0.44
N GLY A 159 9.02 20.44 0.23
CA GLY A 159 9.10 20.54 1.70
C GLY A 159 8.79 19.24 2.44
N LEU A 160 8.67 18.11 1.74
CA LEU A 160 8.46 16.81 2.36
C LEU A 160 9.67 16.43 3.24
N PRO A 161 9.46 15.68 4.33
CA PRO A 161 10.56 15.25 5.17
C PRO A 161 11.37 14.13 4.50
N ALA A 162 12.68 14.13 4.75
CA ALA A 162 13.51 12.97 4.48
C ALA A 162 13.14 11.84 5.46
N LEU A 163 13.04 10.62 4.95
CA LEU A 163 12.67 9.42 5.69
C LEU A 163 13.86 8.46 5.71
N LYS A 164 13.91 7.58 6.72
CA LYS A 164 14.93 6.53 6.78
C LYS A 164 14.68 5.48 5.72
N LEU A 165 15.76 4.85 5.27
CA LEU A 165 15.69 3.61 4.49
C LEU A 165 15.02 2.50 5.30
N PHE A 166 14.53 1.49 4.57
CA PHE A 166 13.67 0.46 5.14
C PHE A 166 14.33 -0.31 6.28
N GLU A 167 15.59 -0.67 6.09
CA GLU A 167 16.47 -1.38 7.02
C GLU A 167 16.85 -0.57 8.27
N HIS A 168 16.68 0.75 8.24
CA HIS A 168 16.97 1.65 9.35
C HIS A 168 15.74 1.96 10.21
N ILE A 169 14.59 1.38 9.89
CA ILE A 169 13.39 1.45 10.72
C ILE A 169 13.39 0.32 11.74
N ARG A 170 13.06 0.66 12.99
CA ARG A 170 13.19 -0.25 14.13
C ARG A 170 12.14 -1.37 14.18
N SER A 171 10.94 -1.18 13.63
CA SER A 171 9.90 -2.22 13.67
C SER A 171 8.95 -2.12 12.47
N PRO A 172 8.35 -3.26 12.06
CA PRO A 172 7.50 -3.33 10.88
C PRO A 172 6.16 -2.61 11.01
N GLU A 173 5.71 -2.36 12.24
CA GLU A 173 4.50 -1.61 12.57
C GLU A 173 4.63 -0.11 12.30
N ILE A 174 5.85 0.43 12.17
CA ILE A 174 6.05 1.85 11.85
C ILE A 174 5.86 2.05 10.34
N PRO A 175 4.83 2.79 9.89
CA PRO A 175 4.63 3.03 8.47
C PRO A 175 5.77 3.87 7.89
N TYR A 176 6.21 3.54 6.68
CA TYR A 176 7.32 4.24 6.04
C TYR A 176 6.95 5.63 5.59
N TYR A 177 5.86 5.75 4.85
CA TYR A 177 5.42 6.98 4.22
C TYR A 177 3.90 6.95 4.12
N LEU A 178 3.32 8.09 3.78
CA LEU A 178 1.87 8.24 3.63
C LEU A 178 1.47 8.22 2.15
N GLY A 179 0.30 7.68 1.87
CA GLY A 179 -0.38 7.81 0.59
C GLY A 179 -1.63 8.69 0.69
N TRP A 180 -2.45 8.68 -0.37
CA TRP A 180 -3.79 9.26 -0.34
C TRP A 180 -4.65 8.57 0.73
N LEU A 181 -4.76 7.25 0.63
CA LEU A 181 -5.38 6.39 1.64
C LEU A 181 -4.29 5.65 2.37
N ASN A 182 -4.47 5.44 3.67
CA ASN A 182 -3.54 4.73 4.52
C ASN A 182 -4.29 3.64 5.29
N TYR A 183 -3.75 2.43 5.29
CA TYR A 183 -4.16 1.38 6.20
C TYR A 183 -3.16 1.30 7.33
N TRP A 184 -3.63 1.28 8.57
CA TRP A 184 -2.82 0.99 9.75
C TRP A 184 -3.49 -0.13 10.55
N SER A 185 -2.77 -1.23 10.79
CA SER A 185 -3.20 -2.17 11.83
C SER A 185 -3.29 -1.47 13.18
N ASP A 186 -3.97 -2.07 14.16
CA ASP A 186 -4.07 -1.50 15.50
C ASP A 186 -2.68 -1.22 16.10
N ALA A 187 -1.74 -2.14 15.93
CA ALA A 187 -0.35 -1.98 16.37
C ALA A 187 0.40 -0.87 15.62
N ALA A 188 0.14 -0.68 14.32
CA ALA A 188 0.74 0.41 13.56
C ALA A 188 0.18 1.78 13.97
N ALA A 189 -1.13 1.85 14.22
CA ALA A 189 -1.81 3.04 14.71
C ALA A 189 -1.25 3.43 16.10
N GLU A 190 -1.11 2.47 17.02
CA GLU A 190 -0.48 2.68 18.32
C GLU A 190 0.97 3.18 18.18
N ALA A 191 1.76 2.56 17.29
CA ALA A 191 3.17 2.91 17.10
C ALA A 191 3.37 4.38 16.72
N ILE A 192 2.46 4.95 15.92
CA ILE A 192 2.47 6.36 15.49
C ILE A 192 1.64 7.29 16.40
N GLY A 193 0.92 6.74 17.38
CA GLY A 193 0.08 7.49 18.32
C GLY A 193 -1.22 8.00 17.69
N PHE A 194 -1.88 7.16 16.89
CA PHE A 194 -3.21 7.38 16.33
C PHE A 194 -4.23 6.39 16.93
N PRO A 195 -5.46 6.81 17.25
CA PRO A 195 -5.94 8.20 17.24
C PRO A 195 -5.66 8.94 18.55
N ASP A 196 -5.43 10.25 18.43
CA ASP A 196 -5.50 11.24 19.51
C ASP A 196 -6.72 12.14 19.25
N PRO A 197 -7.84 11.98 19.99
CA PRO A 197 -9.06 12.74 19.76
C PRO A 197 -8.91 14.27 19.82
N ALA A 198 -7.89 14.77 20.53
CA ALA A 198 -7.65 16.21 20.63
C ALA A 198 -6.89 16.78 19.42
N ARG A 199 -6.21 15.92 18.65
CA ARG A 199 -5.32 16.32 17.55
C ARG A 199 -5.77 15.80 16.18
N ASP A 200 -6.58 14.75 16.17
CA ASP A 200 -6.92 13.99 14.97
C ASP A 200 -8.37 14.17 14.52
N THR A 201 -9.11 15.15 15.05
CA THR A 201 -10.53 15.37 14.73
C THR A 201 -10.82 15.36 13.23
N ASP A 202 -9.98 16.03 12.42
CA ASP A 202 -10.13 16.08 10.97
C ASP A 202 -9.79 14.75 10.25
N LEU A 203 -8.82 14.00 10.75
CA LEU A 203 -8.52 12.66 10.22
C LEU A 203 -9.61 11.67 10.64
N LEU A 204 -10.08 11.76 11.88
CA LEU A 204 -11.11 10.90 12.46
C LEU A 204 -12.49 11.09 11.82
N SER A 205 -12.81 12.29 11.33
CA SER A 205 -14.07 12.53 10.61
C SER A 205 -14.17 11.74 9.30
N ARG A 206 -13.03 11.28 8.78
CA ARG A 206 -12.90 10.56 7.51
C ARG A 206 -12.36 9.15 7.66
N ALA A 207 -11.76 8.84 8.81
CA ALA A 207 -11.22 7.52 9.10
C ALA A 207 -12.36 6.53 9.43
N ARG A 208 -12.12 5.26 9.11
CA ARG A 208 -12.99 4.14 9.53
C ARG A 208 -12.16 3.08 10.22
N ARG A 209 -12.75 2.41 11.21
CA ARG A 209 -12.20 1.17 11.77
C ARG A 209 -12.52 -0.01 10.86
N THR A 210 -11.56 -0.92 10.71
CA THR A 210 -11.75 -2.20 10.02
C THR A 210 -12.29 -3.25 10.98
N ALA A 211 -12.79 -4.37 10.44
CA ALA A 211 -13.36 -5.45 11.24
C ALA A 211 -12.37 -6.11 12.22
N THR A 212 -11.06 -6.02 11.96
CA THR A 212 -10.00 -6.60 12.82
C THR A 212 -9.37 -5.59 13.77
N GLY A 213 -9.90 -4.35 13.81
CA GLY A 213 -9.45 -3.30 14.72
C GLY A 213 -8.48 -2.30 14.09
N GLY A 214 -8.02 -2.53 12.87
CA GLY A 214 -7.21 -1.56 12.11
C GLY A 214 -8.00 -0.31 11.69
N TRP A 215 -7.34 0.55 10.92
CA TRP A 215 -7.86 1.82 10.44
C TRP A 215 -7.61 1.99 8.95
N ILE A 216 -8.61 2.53 8.24
CA ILE A 216 -8.42 3.18 6.95
C ILE A 216 -8.53 4.69 7.15
N VAL A 217 -7.50 5.43 6.75
CA VAL A 217 -7.36 6.88 6.98
C VAL A 217 -7.08 7.60 5.66
N PRO A 218 -8.11 8.25 5.07
CA PRO A 218 -7.93 9.18 3.95
C PRO A 218 -7.25 10.48 4.40
N LEU A 219 -6.21 10.93 3.69
CA LEU A 219 -5.62 12.26 3.92
C LEU A 219 -6.46 13.39 3.30
N THR A 220 -7.12 13.11 2.18
CA THR A 220 -7.90 14.06 1.37
C THR A 220 -9.16 13.36 0.85
N GLU A 221 -10.23 14.12 0.59
CA GLU A 221 -11.49 13.59 0.02
C GLU A 221 -11.31 13.02 -1.39
N ALA A 222 -10.39 13.62 -2.16
CA ALA A 222 -10.06 13.22 -3.52
C ALA A 222 -8.65 12.62 -3.58
N PRO A 223 -8.31 11.86 -4.64
CA PRO A 223 -6.97 11.33 -4.84
C PRO A 223 -5.89 12.39 -4.68
N LEU A 224 -4.84 12.03 -3.94
CA LEU A 224 -3.74 12.94 -3.62
C LEU A 224 -3.08 13.49 -4.89
N ASP A 225 -2.94 14.81 -4.94
CA ASP A 225 -2.40 15.57 -6.06
C ASP A 225 -1.50 16.66 -5.48
N LEU A 226 -0.19 16.50 -5.62
CA LEU A 226 0.78 17.39 -4.96
C LEU A 226 1.00 18.71 -5.69
N ASP A 227 0.36 18.90 -6.85
CA ASP A 227 0.25 20.21 -7.49
C ASP A 227 -0.92 21.02 -6.94
N ASN A 228 -1.86 20.39 -6.23
CA ASN A 228 -2.86 21.07 -5.43
C ASN A 228 -2.27 21.47 -4.05
N PRO A 229 -2.15 22.78 -3.74
CA PRO A 229 -1.57 23.23 -2.47
C PRO A 229 -2.28 22.68 -1.23
N ALA A 230 -3.61 22.49 -1.27
CA ALA A 230 -4.36 21.97 -0.14
C ALA A 230 -4.04 20.50 0.15
N HIS A 231 -3.77 19.71 -0.90
CA HIS A 231 -3.38 18.31 -0.78
C HIS A 231 -1.95 18.18 -0.25
N LEU A 232 -1.02 19.02 -0.74
CA LEU A 232 0.35 19.08 -0.23
C LEU A 232 0.36 19.49 1.25
N ASP A 233 -0.39 20.53 1.61
CA ASP A 233 -0.52 21.01 2.99
C ASP A 233 -1.13 19.94 3.92
N ALA A 234 -2.14 19.18 3.46
CA ALA A 234 -2.67 18.04 4.20
C ALA A 234 -1.60 16.95 4.46
N LEU A 235 -0.77 16.63 3.45
CA LEU A 235 0.31 15.67 3.59
C LEU A 235 1.40 16.16 4.55
N LEU A 236 1.80 17.43 4.46
CA LEU A 236 2.80 18.04 5.35
C LEU A 236 2.32 18.04 6.81
N ARG A 237 1.09 18.48 7.06
CA ARG A 237 0.49 18.43 8.40
C ARG A 237 0.39 17.01 8.96
N ALA A 238 0.11 16.02 8.11
CA ALA A 238 0.11 14.62 8.55
C ALA A 238 1.52 14.17 8.97
N TYR A 239 2.57 14.55 8.23
CA TYR A 239 3.94 14.28 8.64
C TYR A 239 4.36 15.02 9.93
N GLU A 240 3.88 16.24 10.15
CA GLU A 240 4.10 16.96 11.41
C GLU A 240 3.37 16.28 12.58
N ARG A 241 2.13 15.83 12.35
CA ARG A 241 1.31 15.14 13.35
C ARG A 241 1.92 13.81 13.78
N PHE A 242 2.52 13.08 12.84
CA PHE A 242 3.10 11.75 13.10
C PHE A 242 4.62 11.76 12.92
N PRO A 243 5.37 12.33 13.88
CA PRO A 243 6.82 12.52 13.75
C PRO A 243 7.61 11.21 13.72
N LYS A 244 7.01 10.08 14.11
CA LYS A 244 7.65 8.76 14.06
C LYS A 244 7.60 8.10 12.67
N LEU A 245 6.74 8.58 11.77
CA LEU A 245 6.63 8.04 10.40
C LEU A 245 7.96 8.09 9.67
N GLY A 246 8.26 7.05 8.91
CA GLY A 246 9.54 6.89 8.21
C GLY A 246 10.73 6.76 9.13
N GLY A 247 10.51 6.35 10.39
CA GLY A 247 11.57 6.12 11.37
C GLY A 247 12.24 7.41 11.83
N ARG A 248 11.61 8.56 11.58
CA ARG A 248 12.07 9.86 12.03
C ARG A 248 12.04 9.95 13.55
N SER A 249 12.96 10.73 14.10
CA SER A 249 12.94 11.08 15.52
C SER A 249 11.99 12.25 15.72
N PRO A 250 11.19 12.28 16.79
CA PRO A 250 10.51 13.50 17.21
C PRO A 250 11.52 14.64 17.37
N PRO A 251 11.17 15.88 16.96
CA PRO A 251 11.96 17.05 17.30
C PRO A 251 12.06 17.26 18.81
#